data_AF-A0A7X2MY96-F1
#
_entry.id   AF-A0A7X2MY96-F1
#
_cell.length_a   1.000
_cell.length_b   1.000
_cell.length_c   1.000
_cell.angle_alpha   90.00
_cell.angle_beta   90.00
_cell.angle_gamma   90.00
#
_symmetry.space_group_name_H-M   'P 1'
#
loop_
_entity.id
_entity.type
_entity.pdbx_description
1 polymer ?
#
loop_
_entity_poly.entity_id
_entity_poly.type
_entity_poly.pdbx_seq_one_letter_code
_entity_poly.pdbx_strand_id
1 'polypeptide(L)'
;MIKVIFKHNDNNIIGFKIEGHAVSQEVMDATIGDAYDMICNTVSVLSQNVLIGIQEVLKLRPLYEIENGFLEVNLNNLSEDDIEKCQVLMKTFDFTLKSTVMALNKSLGNKTRSQYIRILKEEV
;
A
#
# COMPACT_ATOMS: atom_id res chain seq x y z
N MET A 1 5.17 -8.99 -8.80
CA MET A 1 3.94 -8.19 -8.97
C MET A 1 3.49 -7.75 -7.60
N ILE A 2 3.27 -6.45 -7.43
CA ILE A 2 2.82 -5.85 -6.18
C ILE A 2 1.32 -6.03 -6.04
N LYS A 3 0.88 -6.51 -4.88
CA LYS A 3 -0.53 -6.65 -4.54
C LYS A 3 -0.80 -5.84 -3.28
N VAL A 4 -1.71 -4.88 -3.37
CA VAL A 4 -2.17 -4.07 -2.23
C VAL A 4 -3.61 -4.45 -1.94
N ILE A 5 -3.88 -4.87 -0.72
CA ILE A 5 -5.21 -5.27 -0.26
C ILE A 5 -5.61 -4.32 0.86
N PHE A 6 -6.68 -3.57 0.67
CA PHE A 6 -7.27 -2.75 1.72
C PHE A 6 -8.34 -3.57 2.44
N LYS A 7 -8.24 -3.63 3.77
CA LYS A 7 -9.19 -4.29 4.67
C LYS A 7 -10.18 -3.24 5.18
N HIS A 8 -11.46 -3.51 4.98
CA HIS A 8 -12.55 -2.62 5.35
C HIS A 8 -13.44 -3.27 6.42
N ASN A 9 -13.90 -2.43 7.33
CA ASN A 9 -15.06 -2.71 8.18
C ASN A 9 -16.01 -1.52 7.98
N ASP A 10 -17.20 -1.80 7.44
CA ASP A 10 -18.13 -0.80 6.92
C ASP A 10 -17.43 0.22 5.98
N ASN A 11 -17.43 1.51 6.37
CA ASN A 11 -16.84 2.60 5.60
C ASN A 11 -15.38 2.91 5.99
N ASN A 12 -14.83 2.21 6.98
CA ASN A 12 -13.51 2.46 7.51
C ASN A 12 -12.49 1.48 6.95
N ILE A 13 -11.32 2.00 6.58
CA ILE A 13 -10.16 1.18 6.28
C ILE A 13 -9.52 0.81 7.61
N ILE A 14 -9.61 -0.46 8.00
CA ILE A 14 -9.08 -0.99 9.27
C ILE A 14 -7.68 -1.59 9.12
N GLY A 15 -7.17 -1.67 7.89
CA GLY A 15 -5.84 -2.17 7.64
C GLY A 15 -5.52 -2.26 6.16
N PHE A 16 -4.27 -2.60 5.87
CA PHE A 16 -3.85 -2.95 4.52
C PHE A 16 -2.75 -3.98 4.56
N LYS A 17 -2.61 -4.72 3.45
CA LYS A 17 -1.58 -5.72 3.23
C LYS A 17 -0.91 -5.49 1.87
N ILE A 18 0.41 -5.52 1.84
CA ILE A 18 1.23 -5.34 0.63
C ILE A 18 2.13 -6.56 0.47
N GLU A 19 2.03 -7.22 -0.67
CA GLU A 19 2.82 -8.39 -1.02
C GLU A 19 3.59 -8.14 -2.32
N GLY A 20 4.77 -8.76 -2.44
CA GLY A 20 5.52 -8.82 -3.70
C GLY A 20 6.17 -7.49 -4.10
N HIS A 21 6.41 -6.59 -3.14
CA HIS A 21 7.13 -5.34 -3.39
C HIS A 21 8.65 -5.48 -3.31
N ALA A 22 9.21 -6.59 -2.81
CA ALA A 22 10.66 -6.81 -2.93
C ALA A 22 11.02 -7.22 -4.36
N VAL A 23 12.06 -6.59 -4.92
CA VAL A 23 12.60 -6.89 -6.24
C VAL A 23 13.53 -8.10 -6.12
N SER A 24 13.30 -9.17 -6.89
CA SER A 24 14.31 -10.22 -7.07
C SER A 24 15.30 -9.83 -8.16
N GLN A 25 16.56 -10.28 -8.05
CA GLN A 25 17.62 -9.98 -9.03
C GLN A 25 17.20 -10.33 -10.47
N GLU A 26 16.48 -11.44 -10.62
CA GLU A 26 15.95 -11.93 -11.90
C GLU A 26 14.93 -10.98 -12.57
N VAL A 27 14.27 -10.12 -11.81
CA VAL A 27 13.30 -9.12 -12.31
C VAL A 27 14.00 -7.81 -12.73
N MET A 28 15.17 -7.51 -12.17
CA MET A 28 15.99 -6.36 -12.59
C MET A 28 16.63 -6.56 -13.97
N ASP A 29 16.99 -7.81 -14.30
CA ASP A 29 17.74 -8.12 -15.53
C ASP A 29 16.88 -8.16 -16.79
N ALA A 30 15.55 -8.25 -16.66
CA ALA A 30 14.62 -8.02 -17.76
C ALA A 30 14.32 -6.51 -17.86
N THR A 31 14.19 -5.94 -19.07
CA THR A 31 13.90 -4.52 -19.41
C THR A 31 12.73 -3.84 -18.65
N ILE A 32 12.06 -4.60 -17.77
CA ILE A 32 11.00 -4.30 -16.81
C ILE A 32 11.56 -3.72 -15.48
N GLY A 33 12.86 -3.90 -15.20
CA GLY A 33 13.52 -3.59 -13.93
C GLY A 33 13.34 -2.15 -13.44
N ASP A 34 13.64 -1.15 -14.27
CA ASP A 34 13.62 0.27 -13.85
C ASP A 34 12.20 0.78 -13.52
N ALA A 35 11.22 0.40 -14.34
CA ALA A 35 9.83 0.75 -14.10
C ALA A 35 9.25 -0.01 -12.89
N TYR A 36 9.67 -1.27 -12.69
CA TYR A 36 9.29 -2.05 -11.53
C TYR A 36 9.86 -1.46 -10.24
N ASP A 37 11.14 -1.10 -10.24
CA ASP A 37 11.83 -0.49 -9.10
C ASP A 37 11.20 0.85 -8.72
N MET A 38 10.88 1.70 -9.71
CA MET A 38 10.17 2.95 -9.46
C MET A 38 8.79 2.73 -8.81
N ILE A 39 8.02 1.75 -9.28
CA ILE A 39 6.69 1.44 -8.73
C ILE A 39 6.84 0.85 -7.32
N CYS A 40 7.79 -0.06 -7.12
CA CYS A 40 8.15 -0.61 -5.81
C CYS A 40 8.47 0.50 -4.81
N ASN A 41 9.42 1.37 -5.14
CA ASN A 41 9.83 2.47 -4.30
C ASN A 41 8.63 3.37 -3.95
N THR A 42 7.80 3.69 -4.95
CA THR A 42 6.58 4.48 -4.74
C THR A 42 5.64 3.82 -3.73
N VAL A 43 5.37 2.52 -3.87
CA VAL A 43 4.50 1.79 -2.93
C VAL A 43 5.11 1.71 -1.53
N SER A 44 6.41 1.46 -1.44
CA SER A 44 7.14 1.39 -0.16
C SER A 44 7.09 2.71 0.59
N VAL A 45 7.38 3.82 -0.09
CA VAL A 45 7.33 5.17 0.52
C VAL A 45 5.91 5.53 0.95
N LEU A 46 4.92 5.33 0.08
CA LEU A 46 3.53 5.69 0.40
C LEU A 46 2.97 4.89 1.58
N SER A 47 3.26 3.59 1.63
CA SER A 47 2.74 2.71 2.70
C SER A 47 3.45 2.94 4.04
N GLN A 48 4.78 3.12 4.04
CA GLN A 48 5.51 3.48 5.26
C GLN A 48 5.13 4.87 5.76
N ASN A 49 4.81 5.81 4.87
CA ASN A 49 4.33 7.13 5.30
C ASN A 49 3.05 7.05 6.14
N VAL A 50 2.13 6.12 5.82
CA VAL A 50 0.93 5.87 6.64
C VAL A 50 1.32 5.36 8.01
N LEU A 51 2.19 4.34 8.09
CA LEU A 51 2.63 3.78 9.36
C LEU A 51 3.32 4.84 10.23
N ILE A 52 4.22 5.64 9.65
CA ILE A 52 4.87 6.77 10.30
C ILE A 52 3.84 7.81 10.75
N GLY A 53 2.86 8.14 9.92
CA GLY A 53 1.79 9.07 10.30
C GLY A 53 1.01 8.58 11.52
N ILE A 54 0.69 7.29 11.58
CA ILE A 54 -0.01 6.70 12.71
C ILE A 54 0.88 6.70 13.97
N GLN A 55 2.13 6.24 13.86
CA GLN A 55 3.03 6.10 15.01
C GLN A 55 3.58 7.42 15.51
N GLU A 56 4.08 8.26 14.61
CA GLU A 56 4.86 9.44 14.97
C GLU A 56 4.05 10.73 15.01
N VAL A 57 2.97 10.82 14.22
CA VAL A 57 2.12 12.02 14.21
C VAL A 57 0.94 11.84 15.14
N LEU A 58 0.17 10.76 14.99
CA LEU A 58 -1.00 10.48 15.84
C LEU A 58 -0.61 9.90 17.21
N LYS A 59 0.64 9.45 17.39
CA LYS A 59 1.15 8.80 18.61
C LYS A 59 0.37 7.54 19.01
N LEU A 60 -0.11 6.81 18.00
CA LEU A 60 -0.85 5.55 18.15
C LEU A 60 0.07 4.34 17.90
N ARG A 61 -0.36 3.15 18.33
CA ARG A 61 0.42 1.91 18.18
C ARG A 61 -0.43 0.85 17.46
N PRO A 62 -0.50 0.89 16.12
CA PRO A 62 -1.20 -0.13 15.36
C PRO A 62 -0.42 -1.45 15.41
N LEU A 63 -1.08 -2.55 15.12
CA LEU A 63 -0.39 -3.81 14.81
C LEU A 63 0.20 -3.70 13.41
N TYR A 64 1.46 -4.09 13.25
CA TYR A 64 2.08 -4.15 11.94
C TYR A 64 3.14 -5.26 11.86
N GLU A 65 3.38 -5.73 10.64
CA GLU A 65 4.41 -6.70 10.30
C GLU A 65 5.13 -6.22 9.06
N ILE A 66 6.46 -6.18 9.10
CA ILE A 66 7.32 -5.79 7.98
C ILE A 66 8.35 -6.89 7.79
N GLU A 67 8.36 -7.47 6.61
CA GLU A 67 9.37 -8.43 6.17
C GLU A 67 9.78 -8.10 4.73
N ASN A 68 10.78 -8.81 4.19
CA ASN A 68 11.25 -8.58 2.83
C ASN A 68 10.13 -8.79 1.79
N GLY A 69 9.62 -7.69 1.25
CA GLY A 69 8.54 -7.70 0.26
C GLY A 69 7.14 -7.87 0.83
N PHE A 70 7.00 -7.73 2.15
CA PHE A 70 5.74 -7.81 2.88
C PHE A 70 5.56 -6.62 3.84
N LEU A 71 4.37 -6.03 3.85
CA LEU A 71 3.96 -5.08 4.88
C LEU A 71 2.46 -5.28 5.17
N GLU A 72 2.13 -5.50 6.43
CA GLU A 72 0.75 -5.49 6.91
C GLU A 72 0.59 -4.47 8.03
N VAL A 73 -0.51 -3.71 7.99
CA VAL A 73 -0.94 -2.79 9.06
C VAL A 73 -2.37 -3.12 9.42
N ASN A 74 -2.67 -3.20 10.72
CA ASN A 74 -3.98 -3.52 11.26
C ASN A 74 -4.29 -2.60 12.46
N LEU A 75 -5.48 -1.98 12.42
CA LEU A 75 -5.95 -1.00 13.39
C LEU A 75 -6.94 -1.60 14.42
N ASN A 76 -7.27 -2.88 14.34
CA ASN A 76 -8.30 -3.53 15.19
C ASN A 76 -7.95 -3.52 16.69
N ASN A 77 -6.71 -3.22 17.06
CA ASN A 77 -6.29 -3.07 18.45
C ASN A 77 -6.50 -1.64 19.01
N LEU A 78 -6.90 -0.69 18.16
CA LEU A 78 -7.12 0.71 18.53
C LEU A 78 -8.60 0.95 18.89
N SER A 79 -8.85 2.06 19.59
CA SER A 79 -10.21 2.51 19.89
C SER A 79 -10.91 3.02 18.62
N GLU A 80 -12.25 3.06 18.62
CA GLU A 80 -13.02 3.64 17.49
C GLU A 80 -12.62 5.09 17.19
N ASP A 81 -12.45 5.92 18.21
CA ASP A 81 -11.97 7.31 18.09
C ASP A 81 -10.59 7.40 17.42
N ASP A 82 -9.69 6.47 17.73
CA ASP A 82 -8.36 6.44 17.14
C ASP A 82 -8.37 5.89 15.71
N ILE A 83 -9.22 4.90 15.42
CA ILE A 83 -9.47 4.40 14.06
C ILE A 83 -10.00 5.54 13.18
N GLU A 84 -10.91 6.37 13.70
CA GLU A 84 -11.46 7.52 12.98
C GLU A 84 -10.37 8.53 12.64
N LYS A 85 -9.47 8.87 13.59
CA LYS A 85 -8.29 9.73 13.31
C LYS A 85 -7.39 9.13 12.23
N CYS A 86 -7.18 7.81 12.25
CA CYS A 86 -6.36 7.13 11.25
C CYS A 86 -6.97 7.21 9.85
N GLN A 87 -8.28 7.39 9.70
CA GLN A 87 -8.93 7.41 8.38
C GLN A 87 -8.39 8.49 7.47
N VAL A 88 -7.92 9.63 7.99
CA VAL A 88 -7.29 10.67 7.18
C VAL A 88 -6.07 10.12 6.45
N LEU A 89 -5.20 9.38 7.15
CA LEU A 89 -4.00 8.77 6.58
C LEU A 89 -4.34 7.59 5.67
N MET A 90 -5.21 6.68 6.13
CA MET A 90 -5.58 5.48 5.39
C MET A 90 -6.28 5.81 4.07
N LYS A 91 -7.27 6.72 4.09
CA LYS A 91 -7.99 7.15 2.87
C LYS A 91 -7.09 7.95 1.94
N THR A 92 -6.21 8.80 2.49
CA THR A 92 -5.21 9.52 1.67
C THR A 92 -4.31 8.55 0.92
N PHE A 93 -3.86 7.49 1.57
CA PHE A 93 -3.05 6.45 0.94
C PHE A 93 -3.81 5.71 -0.16
N ASP A 94 -5.04 5.27 0.10
CA ASP A 94 -5.89 4.62 -0.91
C ASP A 94 -6.11 5.50 -2.15
N PHE A 95 -6.50 6.77 -1.96
CA PHE A 95 -6.68 7.70 -3.06
C PHE A 95 -5.39 7.99 -3.82
N THR A 96 -4.27 8.16 -3.10
CA THR A 96 -2.97 8.42 -3.72
C THR A 96 -2.52 7.21 -4.55
N LEU A 97 -2.67 6.00 -4.02
CA LEU A 97 -2.30 4.78 -4.74
C LEU A 97 -3.17 4.56 -5.99
N LYS A 98 -4.49 4.81 -5.89
CA LYS A 98 -5.39 4.80 -7.05
C LYS A 98 -4.96 5.83 -8.11
N SER A 99 -4.60 7.04 -7.69
CA SER A 99 -4.10 8.09 -8.59
C SER A 99 -2.79 7.68 -9.28
N THR A 100 -1.83 7.11 -8.53
CA THR A 100 -0.58 6.56 -9.07
C THR A 100 -0.85 5.48 -10.11
N VAL A 101 -1.77 4.55 -9.82
CA VAL A 101 -2.18 3.50 -10.77
C VAL A 101 -2.81 4.09 -12.03
N MET A 102 -3.63 5.15 -11.91
CA MET A 102 -4.20 5.85 -13.06
C MET A 102 -3.12 6.53 -13.91
N ALA A 103 -2.11 7.14 -13.29
CA ALA A 103 -0.98 7.72 -14.00
C ALA A 103 -0.17 6.66 -14.76
N LEU A 104 0.16 5.55 -14.10
CA LEU A 104 0.85 4.41 -14.73
C LEU A 104 0.04 3.82 -15.88
N ASN A 105 -1.29 3.76 -15.76
CA ASN A 105 -2.16 3.33 -16.86
C ASN A 105 -2.05 4.23 -18.09
N LYS A 106 -1.95 5.55 -17.89
CA LYS A 106 -1.78 6.50 -19.00
C LYS A 106 -0.41 6.35 -19.67
N SER A 107 0.64 6.10 -18.90
CA SER A 107 2.00 5.98 -19.42
C SER A 107 2.31 4.62 -20.05
N LEU A 108 1.84 3.52 -19.46
CA LEU A 108 2.21 2.15 -19.85
C LEU A 108 1.10 1.38 -20.57
N GLY A 109 -0.15 1.85 -20.48
CA GLY A 109 -1.33 1.12 -20.89
C GLY A 109 -1.78 0.09 -19.85
N ASN A 110 -3.08 -0.22 -19.86
CA ASN A 110 -3.71 -1.06 -18.83
C ASN A 110 -3.14 -2.48 -18.75
N LYS A 111 -2.92 -3.11 -19.92
CA LYS A 111 -2.37 -4.48 -20.00
C LYS A 111 -1.01 -4.57 -19.33
N THR A 112 -0.11 -3.64 -19.63
CA THR A 112 1.25 -3.57 -19.09
C THR A 112 1.23 -3.23 -17.60
N ARG A 113 0.55 -2.14 -17.20
CA ARG A 113 0.47 -1.71 -15.79
C ARG A 113 -0.03 -2.82 -14.86
N SER A 114 -1.02 -3.60 -15.29
CA SER A 114 -1.61 -4.68 -14.48
C SER A 114 -0.66 -5.84 -14.14
N GLN A 115 0.51 -5.90 -14.79
CA GLN A 115 1.60 -6.85 -14.48
C GLN A 115 2.44 -6.38 -13.28
N TYR A 116 2.44 -5.07 -13.01
CA TYR A 116 3.22 -4.46 -11.93
C TYR A 116 2.45 -4.38 -10.62
N ILE A 117 1.22 -3.87 -10.66
CA ILE A 117 0.45 -3.57 -9.44
C ILE A 117 -1.05 -3.86 -9.58
N ARG A 118 -1.62 -4.45 -8.52
CA ARG A 118 -3.07 -4.59 -8.34
C ARG A 118 -3.50 -4.09 -6.96
N ILE A 119 -4.62 -3.36 -6.94
CA ILE A 119 -5.29 -2.91 -5.72
C ILE A 119 -6.57 -3.72 -5.56
N LEU A 120 -6.79 -4.26 -4.37
CA LEU A 120 -7.93 -5.08 -4.02
C LEU A 120 -8.59 -4.55 -2.75
N LYS A 121 -9.87 -4.83 -2.61
CA LYS A 121 -10.68 -4.52 -1.42
C LYS A 121 -11.15 -5.83 -0.80
N GLU A 122 -11.04 -5.93 0.51
CA GLU A 122 -11.49 -7.05 1.35
C GLU A 122 -12.38 -6.49 2.46
N GLU A 123 -13.60 -7.02 2.60
CA GLU A 123 -14.49 -6.73 3.74
C GLU A 123 -14.20 -7.74 4.84
N VAL A 124 -14.11 -7.27 6.10
CA VAL A 124 -13.67 -8.06 7.26
C VAL A 124 -14.66 -7.96 8.41
#